data_AF-A0A845E212-F1
#
_entry.id   AF-A0A845E212-F1
#
_cell.length_a   1.000
_cell.length_b   1.000
_cell.length_c   1.000
_cell.angle_alpha   90.00
_cell.angle_beta   90.00
_cell.angle_gamma   90.00
#
_symmetry.space_group_name_H-M   'P 1'
#
loop_
_entity.id
_entity.type
_entity.pdbx_description
1 polymer ?
#
loop_
_entity_poly.entity_id
_entity_poly.type
_entity_poly.pdbx_seq_one_letter_code
_entity_poly.pdbx_strand_id
1 'polypeptide(L)' 'MQVADKDPRIAELEYLRKKMTRVAFEKGLSSPESVRISQQLDALLNEVQKNKPN' A
#
# COMPACT_ATOMS: atom_id res chain seq x y z
N MET A 1 -20.87 14.06 -5.78
CA MET A 1 -19.87 13.01 -5.45
C MET A 1 -18.51 13.66 -5.58
N GLN A 2 -17.97 14.18 -4.48
CA GLN A 2 -16.69 14.91 -4.48
C GLN A 2 -15.58 13.90 -4.76
N VAL A 3 -15.03 13.95 -5.97
CA VAL A 3 -13.74 13.35 -6.27
C VAL A 3 -12.70 14.18 -5.52
N ALA A 4 -12.38 13.74 -4.30
CA ALA A 4 -11.25 14.27 -3.57
C ALA A 4 -10.03 14.25 -4.51
N ASP A 5 -9.30 15.36 -4.56
CA ASP A 5 -7.96 15.47 -5.12
C ASP A 5 -7.21 14.15 -4.92
N LYS A 6 -6.89 13.47 -6.03
CA LYS A 6 -6.25 12.15 -6.01
C LYS A 6 -4.85 12.31 -5.46
N ASP A 7 -4.72 12.25 -4.14
CA ASP A 7 -3.45 12.12 -3.48
C ASP A 7 -2.70 10.95 -4.14
N PRO A 8 -1.54 11.19 -4.79
CA PRO A 8 -0.80 10.16 -5.51
C PRO A 8 -0.42 8.98 -4.61
N ARG A 9 -0.34 9.21 -3.30
CA ARG A 9 -0.06 8.17 -2.30
C ARG A 9 -1.21 7.17 -2.18
N ILE A 10 -2.46 7.60 -2.40
CA ILE A 10 -3.61 6.69 -2.40
C ILE A 10 -3.59 5.78 -3.63
N ALA A 11 -3.16 6.30 -4.78
CA ALA A 11 -3.00 5.49 -5.98
C ALA A 11 -1.88 4.45 -5.82
N GLU A 12 -0.76 4.86 -5.22
CA GLU A 12 0.36 3.95 -4.91
C GLU A 12 -0.04 2.89 -3.88
N LEU A 13 -0.85 3.25 -2.88
CA LEU A 13 -1.38 2.31 -1.88
C LEU A 13 -2.20 1.20 -2.54
N GLU A 14 -3.13 1.55 -3.44
CA GLU A 14 -3.96 0.58 -4.15
C GLU A 14 -3.13 -0.29 -5.10
N TYR A 15 -2.09 0.28 -5.74
CA TYR A 15 -1.16 -0.48 -6.56
C TYR A 15 -0.41 -1.52 -5.72
N LEU A 16 0.22 -1.11 -4.61
CA LEU A 16 0.98 -1.99 -3.74
C LEU A 16 0.09 -3.06 -3.09
N ARG A 17 -1.15 -2.72 -2.72
CA ARG A 17 -2.13 -3.67 -2.18
C ARG A 17 -2.44 -4.79 -3.17
N LYS A 18 -2.73 -4.45 -4.44
CA LYS A 18 -2.97 -5.45 -5.49
C LYS A 18 -1.74 -6.30 -5.74
N LYS A 19 -0.55 -5.68 -5.76
CA LYS A 19 0.73 -6.38 -5.92
C LYS A 19 0.97 -7.37 -4.78
N MET A 20 0.72 -6.97 -3.53
CA MET A 20 0.84 -7.84 -2.36
C MET A 20 -0.06 -9.06 -2.48
N THR A 21 -1.34 -8.90 -2.83
CA THR A 21 -2.27 -10.02 -3.01
C THR A 21 -1.76 -11.01 -4.06
N ARG A 22 -1.29 -10.49 -5.20
CA ARG A 22 -0.74 -11.32 -6.27
C ARG A 22 0.51 -12.08 -5.83
N VAL A 23 1.48 -11.40 -5.23
CA VAL A 23 2.75 -12.02 -4.81
C VAL A 23 2.54 -12.99 -3.66
N ALA A 24 1.65 -12.68 -2.71
CA ALA A 24 1.28 -13.60 -1.64
C ALA A 24 0.64 -14.89 -2.18
N PHE A 25 -0.19 -14.77 -3.21
CA PHE A 25 -0.79 -15.93 -3.88
C PHE A 25 0.24 -16.75 -4.66
N GLU A 26 1.13 -16.10 -5.42
CA GLU A 26 2.11 -16.78 -6.28
C GLU A 26 3.31 -17.34 -5.51
N LYS A 27 3.77 -16.65 -4.46
CA LYS A 27 5.06 -16.92 -3.78
C LYS A 27 4.92 -17.21 -2.29
N GLY A 28 3.72 -17.05 -1.73
CA GLY A 28 3.45 -17.20 -0.31
C GLY A 28 3.69 -15.91 0.49
N LEU A 29 3.00 -15.80 1.63
CA LEU A 29 3.04 -14.62 2.50
C LEU A 29 4.42 -14.36 3.10
N SER A 30 5.19 -15.42 3.38
CA SER A 30 6.53 -15.31 3.97
C SER A 30 7.64 -15.16 2.94
N SER A 31 7.33 -15.03 1.65
CA SER A 31 8.36 -14.82 0.63
C SER A 31 9.09 -13.50 0.87
N PRO A 32 10.40 -13.40 0.59
CA PRO A 32 11.13 -12.14 0.73
C PRO A 32 10.49 -10.98 -0.03
N GLU A 33 9.80 -11.26 -1.14
CA GLU A 33 9.10 -10.25 -1.93
C GLU A 33 7.80 -9.80 -1.26
N SER A 34 6.99 -10.74 -0.75
CA SER A 34 5.78 -10.42 0.03
C SER A 34 6.11 -9.56 1.25
N VAL A 35 7.19 -9.90 1.98
CA VAL A 35 7.66 -9.16 3.16
C VAL A 35 8.13 -7.75 2.77
N ARG A 36 8.83 -7.59 1.65
CA ARG A 36 9.23 -6.26 1.17
C ARG A 36 8.02 -5.39 0.81
N ILE A 37 7.03 -5.97 0.13
CA ILE A 37 5.82 -5.23 -0.26
C ILE A 37 5.01 -4.83 0.98
N SER A 38 4.90 -5.70 1.99
CA SER A 38 4.19 -5.36 3.23
C SER A 38 4.88 -4.19 3.95
N GLN A 39 6.21 -4.18 4.02
CA GLN A 39 6.98 -3.08 4.60
C GLN A 39 6.76 -1.75 3.83
N GLN A 40 6.69 -1.80 2.50
CA GLN A 40 6.40 -0.63 1.67
C GLN A 40 4.98 -0.10 1.91
N LEU A 41 3.99 -0.99 2.02
CA LEU A 41 2.60 -0.64 2.36
C LEU A 41 2.52 0.03 3.73
N ASP A 42 3.17 -0.53 4.74
CA ASP A 42 3.17 0.02 6.10
C ASP A 42 3.82 1.42 6.14
N ALA A 43 4.94 1.61 5.45
CA ALA A 43 5.59 2.92 5.35
C ALA A 43 4.66 3.96 4.70
N LEU A 44 4.02 3.60 3.59
CA LEU A 44 3.11 4.50 2.86
C LEU A 44 1.84 4.81 3.66
N LEU A 45 1.27 3.83 4.37
CA LEU A 45 0.14 4.03 5.28
C LEU A 45 0.49 5.04 6.37
N ASN A 46 1.67 4.90 6.97
CA ASN A 46 2.14 5.82 8.01
C ASN A 46 2.30 7.25 7.46
N GLU A 47 2.81 7.42 6.24
CA GLU A 47 2.93 8.73 5.60
C GLU A 47 1.57 9.37 5.31
N VAL A 48 0.60 8.59 4.83
CA VAL A 48 -0.77 9.07 4.59
C VAL A 48 -1.44 9.46 5.90
N GLN A 49 -1.28 8.65 6.96
CA GLN A 49 -1.87 8.92 8.28
C GLN A 49 -1.28 10.14 8.97
N LYS A 50 0.04 10.36 8.88
CA LYS A 50 0.70 11.55 9.43
C LYS A 50 0.17 12.87 8.87
N ASN A 51 -0.39 12.84 7.66
CA ASN A 51 -0.93 14.02 6.98
C ASN A 51 -2.44 14.20 7.19
N LYS A 52 -3.07 13.38 8.03
CA LYS A 52 -4.46 13.58 8.45
C LYS A 52 -4.47 14.46 9.71
N PRO A 53 -4.99 15.70 9.65
CA PRO A 53 -5.20 16.48 10.86
C PRO A 53 -6.23 15.76 11.74
N ASN A 54 -5.96 15.75 13.05
CA ASN A 54 -6.84 15.20 14.10
C ASN A 54 -8.23 15.84 14.07
#